data_AF-A0A1S1MU35-F1
#
_entry.id   AF-A0A1S1MU35-F1
#
_cell.length_a   1.000
_cell.length_b   1.000
_cell.length_c   1.000
_cell.angle_alpha   90.00
_cell.angle_beta   90.00
_cell.angle_gamma   90.00
#
_symmetry.space_group_name_H-M   'P 1'
#
loop_
_entity.id
_entity.type
_entity.pdbx_description
1 polymer ?
#
loop_
_entity_poly.entity_id
_entity_poly.type
_entity_poly.pdbx_seq_one_letter_code
_entity_poly.pdbx_strand_id
1 'polypeptide(L)'
;MSDWFNYTATAKILVFGLLVGAALPALFAVGVRVGAAGGADATAGRRPVLVALSWLIFAVVLTVVLLGVLFIAREFIGQHTGWYILGAKP
;
A
#
# COMPACT_ATOMS: atom_id res chain seq x y z
N MET A 1 -20.54 -3.02 -35.51
CA MET A 1 -20.52 -1.81 -34.64
C MET A 1 -20.18 -2.20 -33.19
N SER A 2 -19.06 -2.90 -32.96
CA SER A 2 -18.62 -3.30 -31.62
C SER A 2 -17.09 -3.23 -31.43
N ASP A 3 -16.33 -2.82 -32.44
CA ASP A 3 -14.86 -2.77 -32.37
C ASP A 3 -14.30 -1.50 -31.73
N TRP A 4 -15.14 -0.53 -31.34
CA TRP A 4 -14.69 0.71 -30.71
C TRP A 4 -14.31 0.54 -29.23
N PHE A 5 -14.80 -0.53 -28.58
CA PHE A 5 -14.55 -0.79 -27.16
C PHE A 5 -14.06 -2.22 -26.93
N ASN A 6 -12.82 -2.35 -26.46
CA ASN A 6 -12.23 -3.65 -26.17
C ASN A 6 -12.58 -4.11 -24.75
N TYR A 7 -13.70 -4.81 -24.61
CA TYR A 7 -14.17 -5.35 -23.33
C TYR A 7 -13.16 -6.25 -22.63
N THR A 8 -12.38 -7.03 -23.39
CA THR A 8 -11.35 -7.92 -22.84
C THR A 8 -10.22 -7.12 -22.21
N ALA A 9 -9.76 -6.06 -22.88
CA ALA A 9 -8.73 -5.18 -22.34
C ALA A 9 -9.24 -4.43 -21.11
N THR A 10 -10.46 -3.88 -21.17
CA THR A 10 -11.08 -3.18 -20.05
C THR A 10 -11.24 -4.10 -18.84
N ALA A 11 -11.70 -5.32 -19.02
CA ALA A 11 -11.84 -6.29 -17.93
C ALA A 11 -10.49 -6.60 -17.26
N LYS A 12 -9.42 -6.76 -18.06
CA LYS A 12 -8.06 -6.97 -17.53
C LYS A 12 -7.59 -5.78 -16.70
N ILE A 13 -7.78 -4.55 -17.19
CA ILE A 13 -7.40 -3.32 -16.48
C ILE A 13 -8.20 -3.19 -15.19
N LEU A 14 -9.51 -3.45 -15.24
CA LEU A 14 -10.38 -3.42 -14.07
C LEU A 14 -9.89 -4.39 -12.99
N VAL A 15 -9.68 -5.66 -13.35
CA VAL A 15 -9.22 -6.69 -12.42
C VAL A 15 -7.85 -6.32 -11.85
N PHE A 16 -6.92 -5.90 -12.71
CA PHE A 16 -5.57 -5.55 -12.25
C PHE A 16 -5.58 -4.31 -11.35
N GLY A 17 -6.29 -3.25 -11.76
CA GLY A 17 -6.44 -2.03 -10.97
C GLY A 17 -7.14 -2.28 -9.64
N LEU A 18 -8.15 -3.15 -9.61
CA LEU A 18 -8.82 -3.55 -8.39
C LEU A 18 -7.90 -4.34 -7.48
N LEU A 19 -7.23 -5.37 -7.99
CA LEU A 19 -6.35 -6.22 -7.17
C LEU A 19 -5.16 -5.44 -6.64
N VAL A 20 -4.47 -4.69 -7.49
CA VAL A 20 -3.29 -3.91 -7.09
C VAL A 20 -3.69 -2.71 -6.23
N GLY A 21 -4.76 -2.00 -6.59
CA GLY A 21 -5.24 -0.85 -5.84
C GLY A 21 -5.79 -1.22 -4.46
N ALA A 22 -6.51 -2.34 -4.35
CA ALA A 22 -7.07 -2.81 -3.08
C ALA A 22 -6.07 -3.59 -2.21
N ALA A 23 -4.93 -4.03 -2.75
CA ALA A 23 -3.94 -4.79 -1.99
C ALA A 23 -3.43 -4.03 -0.76
N LEU A 24 -3.12 -2.73 -0.89
CA LEU A 24 -2.66 -1.89 0.20
C LEU A 24 -3.73 -1.72 1.30
N PRO A 25 -4.97 -1.28 0.98
CA PRO A 25 -6.07 -1.24 1.94
C PRO A 25 -6.36 -2.60 2.61
N ALA A 26 -6.30 -3.70 1.85
CA ALA A 26 -6.50 -5.04 2.38
C ALA A 26 -5.41 -5.42 3.40
N LEU A 27 -4.14 -5.15 3.09
CA LEU A 27 -3.03 -5.39 4.00
C LEU A 27 -3.16 -4.57 5.30
N PHE A 28 -3.58 -3.31 5.19
CA PHE A 28 -3.88 -2.47 6.35
C PHE A 28 -5.00 -3.07 7.21
N ALA A 29 -6.09 -3.53 6.59
CA ALA A 29 -7.20 -4.17 7.31
C ALA A 29 -6.75 -5.45 8.05
N VAL A 30 -5.85 -6.25 7.45
CA VAL A 30 -5.22 -7.39 8.12
C VAL A 30 -4.41 -6.93 9.33
N GLY A 31 -3.60 -5.87 9.20
CA GLY A 31 -2.85 -5.27 10.32
C GLY A 31 -3.76 -4.88 11.49
N VAL A 32 -4.89 -4.22 11.21
CA VAL A 32 -5.91 -3.86 12.22
C VAL A 32 -6.49 -5.11 12.89
N ARG A 33 -6.86 -6.13 12.10
CA ARG A 33 -7.44 -7.38 12.61
C ARG A 33 -6.47 -8.12 13.53
N VAL A 34 -5.20 -8.21 13.14
CA VAL A 34 -4.13 -8.83 13.95
C VAL A 34 -3.89 -8.04 15.24
N GLY A 35 -3.90 -6.71 15.17
CA GLY A 35 -3.74 -5.83 16.33
C GLY A 35 -4.88 -5.99 17.33
N ALA A 36 -6.13 -6.06 16.85
CA ALA A 36 -7.31 -6.30 17.69
C ALA A 36 -7.21 -7.65 18.42
N ALA A 37 -6.79 -8.71 17.72
CA ALA A 37 -6.56 -10.02 18.34
C ALA A 37 -5.42 -10.02 19.39
N GLY A 38 -4.53 -9.03 19.35
CA GLY A 38 -3.39 -8.90 20.26
C GLY A 38 -3.69 -8.19 21.58
N GLY A 39 -4.80 -7.46 21.71
CA GLY A 39 -5.03 -6.62 22.88
C GLY A 39 -6.45 -6.12 23.12
N ALA A 40 -7.47 -6.68 22.47
CA ALA A 40 -8.86 -6.24 22.66
C ALA A 40 -9.52 -6.77 23.95
N ASP A 41 -9.13 -7.95 24.45
CA ASP A 41 -9.76 -8.53 25.64
C ASP A 41 -8.96 -8.19 26.90
N ALA A 42 -9.53 -7.32 27.75
CA ALA A 42 -9.02 -7.04 29.10
C ALA A 42 -8.97 -8.30 29.99
N THR A 43 -9.69 -9.35 29.61
CA THR A 43 -9.81 -10.62 30.33
C THR A 43 -8.85 -11.71 29.84
N ALA A 44 -8.32 -11.63 28.62
CA ALA A 44 -7.54 -12.72 27.99
C ALA A 44 -6.02 -12.53 28.04
N GLY A 45 -5.53 -11.43 28.62
CA GLY A 45 -4.11 -11.08 28.68
C GLY A 45 -3.59 -10.53 27.34
N ARG A 46 -2.73 -9.51 27.42
CA ARG A 46 -2.12 -8.88 26.24
C ARG A 46 -1.20 -9.89 25.55
N ARG A 47 -1.35 -10.08 24.23
CA ARG A 47 -0.48 -10.93 23.41
C ARG A 47 0.53 -10.05 22.67
N PRO A 48 1.71 -9.75 23.26
CA PRO A 48 2.65 -8.78 22.71
C PRO A 48 3.15 -9.15 21.31
N VAL A 49 3.24 -10.44 21.00
CA VAL A 49 3.65 -10.95 19.68
C VAL A 49 2.68 -10.51 18.58
N LEU A 50 1.37 -10.58 18.81
CA LEU A 50 0.36 -10.16 17.83
C LEU A 50 0.37 -8.65 17.64
N VAL A 51 0.60 -7.89 18.71
CA VAL A 51 0.76 -6.43 18.64
C VAL A 51 1.99 -6.07 17.81
N ALA A 52 3.13 -6.73 18.04
CA ALA A 52 4.35 -6.51 17.27
C ALA A 52 4.15 -6.86 15.78
N LEU A 53 3.44 -7.96 15.48
CA LEU A 53 3.12 -8.35 14.11
C LEU A 53 2.22 -7.33 13.40
N SER A 54 1.22 -6.79 14.09
CA SER A 54 0.37 -5.71 13.56
C SER A 54 1.17 -4.46 13.22
N TRP A 55 2.07 -4.03 14.12
CA TRP A 55 2.99 -2.92 13.86
C TRP A 55 3.92 -3.18 12.67
N LEU A 56 4.41 -4.41 12.52
CA LEU A 56 5.22 -4.79 11.35
C LEU A 56 4.43 -4.67 10.05
N ILE A 57 3.16 -5.10 10.03
CA ILE A 57 2.28 -4.94 8.86
C ILE A 57 2.09 -3.45 8.55
N PHE A 58 1.82 -2.61 9.55
CA PHE A 58 1.69 -1.16 9.33
C PHE A 58 2.98 -0.50 8.85
N ALA A 59 4.14 -0.92 9.36
CA ALA A 59 5.42 -0.43 8.89
C ALA A 59 5.63 -0.76 7.41
N VAL A 60 5.32 -1.99 6.98
CA VAL A 60 5.39 -2.39 5.57
C VAL A 60 4.46 -1.54 4.70
N VAL A 61 3.20 -1.35 5.12
CA VAL A 61 2.23 -0.50 4.41
C VAL A 61 2.75 0.93 4.27
N LEU A 62 3.26 1.51 5.36
CA LEU A 62 3.82 2.86 5.35
C LEU A 62 5.02 2.97 4.41
N THR A 63 5.95 2.00 4.44
CA THR A 63 7.10 1.97 3.53
C THR A 63 6.66 1.95 2.08
N VAL A 64 5.69 1.11 1.71
CA VAL A 64 5.18 1.03 0.34
C VAL A 64 4.53 2.35 -0.09
N VAL A 65 3.72 2.97 0.78
CA VAL A 65 3.10 4.28 0.49
C VAL A 65 4.16 5.36 0.28
N LEU A 66 5.15 5.44 1.18
CA LEU A 66 6.24 6.42 1.06
C LEU A 66 7.03 6.22 -0.24
N LEU A 67 7.37 4.98 -0.59
CA LEU A 67 8.04 4.67 -1.86
C LEU A 67 7.19 5.06 -3.06
N GLY A 68 5.88 4.78 -3.03
CA GLY A 68 4.95 5.17 -4.10
C GLY A 68 4.88 6.68 -4.28
N VAL A 69 4.72 7.43 -3.18
CA VAL A 69 4.70 8.90 -3.20
C VAL A 69 6.04 9.45 -3.68
N LEU A 70 7.16 8.93 -3.17
CA LEU A 70 8.50 9.38 -3.54
C LEU A 70 8.80 9.09 -5.01
N PHE A 71 8.32 7.97 -5.54
CA PHE A 71 8.46 7.62 -6.95
C PHE A 71 7.67 8.57 -7.86
N ILE A 72 6.43 8.90 -7.48
CA ILE A 72 5.60 9.87 -8.23
C ILE A 72 6.19 11.28 -8.15
N ALA A 73 6.68 11.68 -6.97
CA ALA A 73 7.22 13.01 -6.71
C ALA A 73 8.72 13.17 -7.04
N ARG A 74 9.40 12.12 -7.52
CA ARG A 74 10.87 12.10 -7.68
C ARG A 74 11.41 13.27 -8.51
N GLU A 75 10.68 13.63 -9.56
CA GLU A 75 11.08 14.69 -10.50
C GLU A 75 10.82 16.08 -9.89
N PHE A 76 9.70 16.24 -9.20
CA PHE A 76 9.36 17.46 -8.49
C PHE A 76 10.41 17.80 -7.41
N ILE A 77 10.85 16.78 -6.66
CA ILE A 77 11.91 16.88 -5.65
C ILE A 77 13.27 17.16 -6.32
N GLY A 78 13.58 16.49 -7.43
CA GLY A 78 14.80 16.75 -8.20
C GLY A 78 14.91 18.22 -8.63
N GLN A 79 13.84 18.78 -9.18
CA GLN A 79 13.83 20.14 -9.70
C GLN A 79 13.79 21.23 -8.62
N HIS A 80 13.06 21.02 -7.51
CA HIS A 80 12.96 22.03 -6.44
C HIS A 80 14.09 21.97 -5.41
N THR A 81 14.61 20.79 -5.14
CA THR A 81 15.63 20.58 -4.09
C THR A 81 17.01 20.21 -4.64
N GLY A 82 17.16 19.99 -5.95
CA GLY A 82 18.41 19.56 -6.58
C GLY A 82 18.82 18.12 -6.25
N TRP A 83 17.96 17.37 -5.54
CA TRP A 83 18.20 16.01 -5.10
C TRP A 83 17.49 15.01 -6.02
N TYR A 84 18.25 14.42 -6.94
CA TYR A 84 17.76 13.41 -7.88
C TYR A 84 17.76 12.03 -7.24
N ILE A 85 16.66 11.72 -6.56
CA ILE A 85 16.42 10.42 -5.90
C ILE A 85 15.65 9.48 -6.83
N LEU A 86 15.82 8.16 -6.67
CA LEU A 86 15.06 7.12 -7.37
C LEU A 86 15.11 7.18 -8.91
N GLY A 87 16.28 7.51 -9.48
CA GLY A 87 16.49 7.52 -10.94
C GLY A 87 15.88 8.72 -11.68
N ALA A 88 15.52 9.78 -10.94
CA ALA A 88 15.22 11.09 -11.52
C ALA A 88 16.44 11.61 -12.33
N LYS A 89 16.19 12.29 -13.45
CA LYS A 89 17.23 12.84 -14.32
C LYS A 89 17.18 14.37 -14.25
N PRO A 90 18.32 15.05 -14.29
CA PRO A 90 18.38 16.50 -14.39
C PRO A 90 17.84 17.03 -15.73
#